data_AF-A0A1B7ME82-F1
#
_entry.id   AF-A0A1B7ME82-F1
#
_cell.length_a   1.000
_cell.length_b   1.000
_cell.length_c   1.000
_cell.angle_alpha   90.00
_cell.angle_beta   90.00
_cell.angle_gamma   90.00
#
_symmetry.space_group_name_H-M   'P 1'
#
loop_
_entity.id
_entity.type
_entity.pdbx_description
1 polymer ?
#
loop_
_entity_poly.entity_id
_entity_poly.type
_entity_poly.pdbx_seq_one_letter_code
_entity_poly.pdbx_strand_id
1 'polypeptide(L)' 'MSDQDHPRTRLNNELQSIWGNDKAKHIRWETWYTGSPSSPVWHSTIYIDDMKYGDASAANKGAAMNEAARQAYDNLTRE' A
#
# COMPACT_ATOMS: atom_id res chain seq x y z
N MET A 1 -18.64 13.58 -2.27
CA MET A 1 -19.24 12.22 -2.27
C MET A 1 -18.53 11.47 -3.38
N SER A 2 -17.56 10.59 -3.17
CA SER A 2 -17.06 9.92 -1.97
C SER A 2 -15.60 9.54 -2.25
N ASP A 3 -14.77 9.43 -1.21
CA ASP A 3 -13.41 8.87 -1.18
C ASP A 3 -13.31 7.39 -1.65
N GLN A 4 -14.03 7.01 -2.71
CA GLN A 4 -14.27 5.64 -3.16
C GLN A 4 -13.34 5.14 -4.26
N ASP A 5 -12.37 5.95 -4.70
CA ASP A 5 -11.36 5.53 -5.68
C ASP A 5 -9.92 5.74 -5.19
N HIS A 6 -9.71 5.66 -3.87
CA HIS A 6 -8.35 5.57 -3.35
C HIS A 6 -7.88 4.11 -3.34
N PRO A 7 -6.77 3.76 -4.02
CA PRO A 7 -6.25 2.39 -4.08
C PRO A 7 -6.07 1.77 -2.69
N ARG A 8 -5.67 2.58 -1.70
CA ARG A 8 -5.54 2.17 -0.30
C ARG A 8 -6.85 1.75 0.33
N THR A 9 -7.96 2.41 0.00
CA THR A 9 -9.29 2.06 0.51
C THR A 9 -9.77 0.74 -0.08
N ARG A 10 -9.59 0.55 -1.41
CA ARG A 10 -9.94 -0.71 -2.09
C ARG A 10 -9.16 -1.89 -1.51
N LEU A 11 -7.85 -1.74 -1.42
CA LEU A 11 -6.99 -2.73 -0.79
C LEU A 11 -7.42 -3.02 0.65
N ASN A 12 -7.64 -1.99 1.48
CA ASN A 12 -8.07 -2.20 2.86
C ASN A 12 -9.41 -2.95 2.99
N ASN A 13 -10.36 -2.68 2.10
CA ASN A 13 -11.65 -3.37 2.07
C ASN A 13 -11.49 -4.84 1.67
N GLU A 14 -10.66 -5.12 0.67
CA GLU A 14 -10.36 -6.49 0.23
C GLU A 14 -9.72 -7.30 1.36
N LEU A 15 -8.67 -6.75 1.98
CA LEU A 15 -7.96 -7.41 3.08
C LEU A 15 -8.86 -7.62 4.31
N GLN A 16 -9.83 -6.73 4.52
CA GLN A 16 -10.85 -6.90 5.55
C GLN A 16 -11.87 -7.97 5.19
N SER A 17 -12.17 -8.17 3.91
CA SER A 17 -13.00 -9.30 3.45
C SER A 17 -12.29 -10.64 3.65
N ILE A 18 -10.97 -10.69 3.43
CA ILE A 18 -10.16 -11.91 3.55
C ILE A 18 -9.90 -12.28 5.02
N TRP A 19 -9.39 -11.34 5.83
CA TRP A 19 -8.94 -11.62 7.21
C TRP A 19 -9.76 -10.95 8.31
N GLY A 20 -10.76 -10.13 7.98
CA GLY A 20 -11.58 -9.44 8.98
C GLY A 20 -10.74 -8.59 9.94
N ASN A 21 -10.88 -8.88 11.23
CA ASN A 21 -10.16 -8.16 12.30
C ASN A 21 -8.68 -8.54 12.40
N ASP A 22 -8.27 -9.69 11.85
CA ASP A 22 -6.90 -10.17 11.93
C ASP A 22 -5.98 -9.59 10.85
N LYS A 23 -6.53 -8.82 9.89
CA LYS A 23 -5.76 -8.23 8.77
C LYS A 23 -4.48 -7.51 9.22
N ALA A 24 -4.49 -6.85 10.37
CA ALA A 24 -3.34 -6.12 10.89
C ALA A 24 -2.15 -7.02 11.26
N LYS A 25 -2.37 -8.32 11.46
CA LYS A 25 -1.33 -9.33 11.66
C LYS A 25 -0.70 -9.79 10.35
N HIS A 26 -1.47 -9.75 9.26
CA HIS A 26 -1.03 -10.20 7.93
C HIS A 26 -0.37 -9.07 7.14
N ILE A 27 -0.75 -7.81 7.39
CA ILE A 27 -0.30 -6.67 6.61
C ILE A 27 0.83 -5.92 7.32
N ARG A 28 1.94 -5.71 6.63
CA ARG A 28 3.06 -4.88 7.08
C ARG A 28 3.40 -3.84 6.02
N TRP A 29 3.34 -2.56 6.41
CA TRP A 29 3.76 -1.45 5.57
C TRP A 29 5.16 -0.99 5.96
N GLU A 30 6.06 -0.93 5.00
CA GLU A 30 7.37 -0.30 5.15
C GLU A 30 7.40 0.96 4.30
N THR A 31 7.52 2.12 4.95
CA THR A 31 7.57 3.40 4.25
C THR A 31 8.74 4.21 4.78
N TRP A 32 9.64 4.57 3.89
CA TRP A 32 10.83 5.36 4.20
C TRP A 32 11.03 6.40 3.10
N TYR A 33 11.88 7.39 3.33
CA TYR A 33 12.23 8.36 2.30
C TYR A 33 13.73 8.57 2.25
N THR A 34 14.19 8.98 1.09
CA THR A 34 15.58 9.36 0.83
C THR A 34 15.63 10.70 0.12
N GLY A 35 16.82 11.30 0.07
CA GLY A 35 17.04 12.59 -0.58
C GLY A 35 16.94 13.78 0.38
N SER A 36 17.17 14.97 -0.18
CA SER A 36 17.09 16.23 0.55
C SER A 36 15.63 16.54 0.92
N PRO A 37 15.37 17.25 2.04
CA PRO A 37 14.04 17.75 2.37
C PRO A 37 13.37 18.57 1.25
N SER A 38 14.15 19.18 0.36
CA SER A 38 13.67 19.93 -0.80
C SER A 38 13.22 19.05 -1.97
N SER A 39 13.61 17.78 -2.00
CA SER A 39 13.26 16.82 -3.06
C SER A 39 13.27 15.39 -2.49
N PRO A 40 12.34 15.06 -1.58
CA PRO A 40 12.29 13.74 -0.98
C PRO A 40 11.74 12.72 -1.98
N VAL A 41 12.34 11.54 -1.99
CA VAL A 41 11.80 10.36 -2.67
C VAL A 41 11.29 9.42 -1.60
N TRP A 42 9.98 9.31 -1.51
CA TRP A 42 9.29 8.39 -0.62
C TRP A 42 9.19 7.03 -1.29
N HIS A 43 9.63 6.00 -0.59
CA HIS A 43 9.51 4.60 -0.96
C HIS A 43 8.49 3.95 -0.04
N SER A 44 7.56 3.22 -0.60
CA SER A 44 6.56 2.48 0.15
C SER A 44 6.44 1.06 -0.38
N THR A 45 6.47 0.10 0.51
CA THR A 45 6.33 -1.32 0.23
C THR A 45 5.28 -1.89 1.16
N ILE A 46 4.38 -2.69 0.61
CA ILE A 46 3.41 -3.48 1.38
C ILE A 46 3.78 -4.95 1.30
N TYR A 47 3.84 -5.55 2.48
CA TYR A 47 3.97 -6.97 2.67
C TYR A 47 2.65 -7.51 3.20
N ILE A 48 2.25 -8.67 2.68
CA ILE A 48 1.07 -9.40 3.10
C ILE A 48 1.52 -10.84 3.30
N ASP A 49 1.31 -11.38 4.50
CA ASP A 49 1.86 -12.68 4.92
C ASP A 49 3.38 -12.77 4.69
N ASP A 50 4.09 -11.71 5.05
CA ASP A 50 5.54 -11.51 4.84
C ASP A 50 6.01 -11.56 3.37
N MET A 51 5.10 -11.71 2.41
CA MET A 51 5.38 -11.64 0.98
C MET A 51 5.21 -10.21 0.48
N LYS A 52 6.10 -9.76 -0.41
CA LYS A 52 6.00 -8.43 -1.03
C LYS A 52 4.89 -8.43 -2.08
N TYR A 53 3.80 -7.71 -1.82
CA TYR A 53 2.67 -7.58 -2.75
C TYR A 53 2.69 -6.30 -3.58
N GLY A 54 3.38 -5.25 -3.12
CA GLY A 54 3.50 -4.03 -3.92
C GLY A 54 4.61 -3.13 -3.43
N ASP A 55 5.27 -2.43 -4.35
CA ASP A 55 6.29 -1.45 -4.05
C ASP A 55 6.27 -0.27 -5.01
N ALA A 56 6.40 0.93 -4.48
CA ALA A 56 6.41 2.13 -5.30
C ALA A 56 7.20 3.25 -4.64
N SER A 57 7.72 4.14 -5.49
CA SER A 57 8.39 5.36 -5.07
C SER A 57 7.71 6.59 -5.67
N ALA A 58 7.60 7.67 -4.90
CA ALA A 58 7.03 8.93 -5.36
C ALA A 58 7.62 10.14 -4.62
N ALA A 59 7.38 11.35 -5.13
CA ALA A 59 7.82 12.59 -4.50
C ALA A 59 7.11 12.89 -3.15
N ASN A 60 6.05 12.16 -2.82
CA ASN A 60 5.33 12.30 -1.56
C ASN A 60 4.88 10.94 -1.02
N LYS A 61 4.75 10.85 0.31
CA LYS A 61 4.37 9.62 1.02
C LYS A 61 3.05 9.04 0.52
N GLY A 62 2.05 9.89 0.33
CA GLY A 62 0.69 9.47 -0.06
C GLY A 62 0.67 8.80 -1.43
N ALA A 63 1.35 9.38 -2.41
CA ALA A 63 1.47 8.85 -3.76
C ALA A 63 2.23 7.51 -3.78
N ALA A 64 3.33 7.38 -3.02
CA ALA A 64 4.07 6.12 -2.91
C ALA A 64 3.20 5.02 -2.31
N MET A 65 2.50 5.31 -1.21
CA MET A 65 1.58 4.35 -0.58
C MET A 65 0.39 4.00 -1.48
N ASN A 66 -0.15 4.96 -2.23
CA ASN A 66 -1.27 4.72 -3.15
C ASN A 66 -0.87 3.79 -4.29
N GLU A 67 0.30 4.01 -4.89
CA GLU A 67 0.77 3.19 -6.00
C GLU A 67 1.15 1.77 -5.52
N ALA A 68 1.82 1.65 -4.38
CA ALA A 68 2.09 0.35 -3.76
C ALA A 68 0.80 -0.39 -3.41
N ALA A 69 -0.23 0.32 -2.93
CA ALA A 69 -1.53 -0.28 -2.64
C ALA A 69 -2.25 -0.76 -3.92
N ARG A 70 -2.15 0.01 -5.00
CA ARG A 70 -2.71 -0.38 -6.31
C ARG A 70 -2.08 -1.68 -6.80
N GLN A 71 -0.75 -1.76 -6.78
CA GLN A 71 -0.03 -2.99 -7.18
C GLN A 71 -0.42 -4.18 -6.30
N ALA A 72 -0.51 -4.00 -4.98
CA ALA A 72 -0.91 -5.08 -4.08
C ALA A 72 -2.33 -5.56 -4.33
N TYR A 73 -3.27 -4.65 -4.58
CA TYR A 73 -4.65 -5.00 -4.94
C TYR A 73 -4.70 -5.75 -6.28
N ASP A 74 -3.99 -5.27 -7.29
CA ASP A 74 -3.91 -5.92 -8.61
C ASP A 74 -3.29 -7.33 -8.50
N ASN A 75 -2.32 -7.52 -7.61
CA ASN A 75 -1.71 -8.84 -7.36
C ASN A 75 -2.64 -9.77 -6.59
N LEU A 76 -3.32 -9.30 -5.55
CA LEU A 76 -4.29 -10.09 -4.78
C LEU A 76 -5.49 -10.55 -5.60
N THR A 77 -5.97 -9.72 -6.53
CA THR A 77 -7.15 -10.03 -7.35
C THR A 77 -6.84 -10.89 -8.58
N ARG A 78 -5.56 -11.14 -8.87
CA ARG A 78 -5.10 -11.99 -9.97
C ARG A 78 -4.84 -13.45 -9.55
N GLU A 79 -4.77 -13.73 -8.24
CA GLU A 79 -4.69 -15.09 -7.68
C GLU A 79 -6.09 -15.69 -7.49
#